data_AF-A0A843IAF5-F1
#
_entry.id   AF-A0A843IAF5-F1
#
_cell.length_a   1.000
_cell.length_b   1.000
_cell.length_c   1.000
_cell.angle_alpha   90.00
_cell.angle_beta   90.00
_cell.angle_gamma   90.00
#
_symmetry.space_group_name_H-M   'P 1'
#
loop_
_entity.id
_entity.type
_entity.pdbx_description
1 polymer ?
#
loop_
_entity_poly.entity_id
_entity_poly.type
_entity_poly.pdbx_seq_one_letter_code
_entity_poly.pdbx_strand_id
1 'polypeptide(L)'
;MKNQFIADTLYLIADLLDIKGEMFFKTRAYRMAAQTIETMDEDIETRMQQGTLESIPGIGEALAKKITELIQTGKLEYLERLKKEVPQGLIQLLSIPGLGPKKVAVLYTEQGITSIQELRDAATNGKLRVLKGFGEITERNILRGIHLLEKTSGRTLLHVAYEDGNRYLEYLKKNKKIKRINIAGSLRRMKETIGDI
;
A
#
# COMPACT_ATOMS: atom_id res chain seq x y z
N MET A 1 -9.39 11.36 -7.90
CA MET A 1 -8.44 11.58 -6.77
C MET A 1 -9.02 11.11 -5.43
N LYS A 2 -10.30 11.40 -5.13
CA LYS A 2 -10.92 10.96 -3.87
C LYS A 2 -11.21 9.45 -3.82
N ASN A 3 -11.57 8.81 -4.94
CA ASN A 3 -11.72 7.35 -5.01
C ASN A 3 -10.47 6.64 -4.48
N GLN A 4 -9.27 6.99 -5.00
CA GLN A 4 -8.01 6.39 -4.54
C GLN A 4 -7.78 6.63 -3.06
N PHE A 5 -7.95 7.86 -2.58
CA PHE A 5 -7.77 8.18 -1.16
C PHE A 5 -8.69 7.35 -0.25
N ILE A 6 -9.95 7.15 -0.64
CA ILE A 6 -10.90 6.33 0.11
C ILE A 6 -10.50 4.87 0.05
N ALA A 7 -10.15 4.35 -1.14
CA ALA A 7 -9.70 2.97 -1.31
C ALA A 7 -8.46 2.68 -0.44
N ASP A 8 -7.44 3.54 -0.49
CA ASP A 8 -6.23 3.43 0.33
C ASP A 8 -6.55 3.44 1.82
N THR A 9 -7.50 4.29 2.24
CA THR A 9 -7.95 4.35 3.63
C THR A 9 -8.65 3.05 4.06
N LEU A 10 -9.52 2.50 3.22
CA LEU A 10 -10.22 1.23 3.50
C LEU A 10 -9.25 0.04 3.48
N TYR A 11 -8.23 0.05 2.61
CA TYR A 11 -7.16 -0.94 2.61
C TYR A 11 -6.35 -0.89 3.91
N LEU A 12 -5.98 0.31 4.36
CA LEU A 12 -5.28 0.47 5.64
C LEU A 12 -6.10 -0.05 6.82
N ILE A 13 -7.42 0.22 6.86
CA ILE A 13 -8.31 -0.33 7.89
C ILE A 13 -8.28 -1.87 7.84
N ALA A 14 -8.40 -2.46 6.65
CA ALA A 14 -8.31 -3.91 6.48
C ALA A 14 -6.98 -4.47 7.01
N ASP A 15 -5.86 -3.85 6.66
CA ASP A 15 -4.53 -4.30 7.11
C ASP A 15 -4.39 -4.23 8.63
N LEU A 16 -4.87 -3.15 9.27
CA LEU A 16 -4.85 -3.00 10.72
C LEU A 16 -5.76 -4.02 11.42
N LEU A 17 -6.93 -4.33 10.85
CA LEU A 17 -7.82 -5.37 11.36
C LEU A 17 -7.18 -6.76 11.27
N ASP A 18 -6.50 -7.05 10.16
CA ASP A 18 -5.74 -8.30 10.00
C ASP A 18 -4.60 -8.40 11.04
N ILE A 19 -3.88 -7.32 11.31
CA ILE A 19 -2.82 -7.30 12.35
C ILE A 19 -3.40 -7.59 13.74
N LYS A 20 -4.58 -7.03 14.04
CA LYS A 20 -5.28 -7.26 15.32
C LYS A 20 -5.87 -8.67 15.45
N GLY A 21 -5.93 -9.46 14.37
CA GLY A 21 -6.60 -10.76 14.39
C GLY A 21 -8.12 -10.67 14.47
N GLU A 22 -8.72 -9.61 13.93
CA GLU A 22 -10.18 -9.50 13.83
C GLU A 22 -10.79 -10.53 12.87
N MET A 23 -12.12 -10.66 12.90
CA MET A 23 -12.82 -11.65 12.09
C MET A 23 -12.58 -11.42 10.58
N PHE A 24 -12.18 -12.49 9.87
CA PHE A 24 -11.92 -12.49 8.43
C PHE A 24 -13.02 -11.83 7.59
N PHE A 25 -14.30 -12.01 7.97
CA PHE A 25 -15.43 -11.40 7.27
C PHE A 25 -15.40 -9.87 7.30
N LYS A 26 -15.02 -9.27 8.44
CA LYS A 26 -14.90 -7.80 8.56
C LYS A 26 -13.77 -7.28 7.68
N THR A 27 -12.58 -7.88 7.78
CA THR A 27 -11.44 -7.49 6.94
C THR A 27 -11.77 -7.62 5.46
N ARG A 28 -12.40 -8.72 5.05
CA ARG A 28 -12.80 -8.97 3.66
C ARG A 28 -13.79 -7.91 3.16
N ALA A 29 -14.76 -7.50 3.97
CA ALA A 29 -15.70 -6.45 3.60
C ALA A 29 -14.98 -5.13 3.27
N TYR A 30 -14.02 -4.69 4.11
CA TYR A 30 -13.24 -3.48 3.83
C TYR A 30 -12.39 -3.61 2.56
N ARG A 31 -11.73 -4.76 2.32
CA ARG A 31 -10.94 -4.97 1.10
C ARG A 31 -11.80 -4.99 -0.17
N MET A 32 -12.97 -5.61 -0.11
CA MET A 32 -13.90 -5.63 -1.24
C MET A 32 -14.41 -4.23 -1.56
N ALA A 33 -14.81 -3.46 -0.55
CA ALA A 33 -15.22 -2.07 -0.74
C ALA A 33 -14.08 -1.21 -1.32
N ALA A 34 -12.86 -1.35 -0.79
CA ALA A 34 -11.69 -0.65 -1.31
C ALA A 34 -11.45 -0.94 -2.81
N GLN A 35 -11.49 -2.22 -3.19
CA GLN A 35 -11.28 -2.65 -4.57
C GLN A 35 -12.39 -2.14 -5.51
N THR A 36 -13.65 -2.17 -5.08
CA THR A 36 -14.76 -1.64 -5.88
C THR A 36 -14.59 -0.14 -6.11
N ILE A 37 -14.20 0.63 -5.09
CA ILE A 37 -14.01 2.08 -5.19
C ILE A 37 -12.78 2.44 -6.04
N GLU A 38 -11.68 1.68 -5.91
CA GLU A 38 -10.45 1.88 -6.68
C GLU A 38 -10.68 1.70 -8.19
N THR A 39 -11.50 0.71 -8.56
CA THR A 39 -11.77 0.35 -9.97
C THR A 39 -12.97 1.05 -10.57
N MET A 40 -13.69 1.87 -9.79
CA MET A 40 -14.82 2.66 -10.27
C MET A 40 -14.37 3.82 -11.16
N ASP A 41 -14.99 3.94 -12.33
CA ASP A 41 -14.81 5.09 -13.23
C ASP A 41 -15.52 6.35 -12.72
N GLU A 42 -16.65 6.18 -12.02
CA GLU A 42 -17.44 7.28 -11.46
C GLU A 42 -16.85 7.79 -10.14
N ASP A 43 -16.93 9.10 -9.89
CA ASP A 43 -16.49 9.68 -8.62
C ASP A 43 -17.40 9.23 -7.48
N ILE A 44 -16.78 8.74 -6.41
CA ILE A 44 -17.45 8.32 -5.19
C ILE A 44 -18.24 9.48 -4.53
N GLU A 45 -17.83 10.73 -4.74
CA GLU A 45 -18.58 11.90 -4.26
C GLU A 45 -19.91 12.07 -4.96
N THR A 46 -19.96 11.80 -6.28
CA THR A 46 -21.20 11.87 -7.06
C THR A 46 -22.21 10.85 -6.52
N ARG A 47 -21.74 9.64 -6.20
CA ARG A 47 -22.57 8.59 -5.60
C ARG A 47 -23.04 8.95 -4.20
N MET A 48 -22.20 9.62 -3.41
CA MET A 48 -22.59 10.15 -2.09
C MET A 48 -23.70 11.21 -2.23
N GLN A 49 -23.54 12.18 -3.14
CA GLN A 49 -24.53 13.24 -3.35
C GLN A 49 -25.88 12.71 -3.83
N GLN A 50 -25.88 11.65 -4.63
CA GLN A 50 -27.08 10.96 -5.10
C GLN A 50 -27.70 10.03 -4.04
N GLY A 51 -27.04 9.80 -2.90
CA GLY A 51 -27.50 8.85 -1.89
C GLY A 51 -27.42 7.39 -2.34
N THR A 52 -26.60 7.06 -3.33
CA THR A 52 -26.55 5.74 -3.97
C THR A 52 -25.34 4.90 -3.55
N LEU A 53 -24.63 5.28 -2.48
CA LEU A 53 -23.46 4.54 -1.99
C LEU A 53 -23.76 3.07 -1.66
N GLU A 54 -24.92 2.78 -1.08
CA GLU A 54 -25.32 1.41 -0.72
C GLU A 54 -25.66 0.53 -1.93
N SER A 55 -25.88 1.14 -3.10
CA SER A 55 -26.06 0.40 -4.34
C SER A 55 -24.73 -0.10 -4.93
N ILE A 56 -23.60 0.33 -4.39
CA ILE A 56 -22.27 -0.09 -4.83
C ILE A 56 -21.98 -1.49 -4.27
N PRO A 57 -21.62 -2.48 -5.12
CA PRO A 57 -21.32 -3.83 -4.66
C PRO A 57 -20.24 -3.87 -3.57
N GLY A 58 -20.56 -4.48 -2.44
CA GLY A 58 -19.66 -4.60 -1.28
C GLY A 58 -19.72 -3.43 -0.29
N ILE A 59 -20.55 -2.42 -0.53
CA ILE A 59 -20.75 -1.29 0.38
C ILE A 59 -22.14 -1.40 1.01
N GLY A 60 -22.21 -1.83 2.26
CA GLY A 60 -23.44 -1.78 3.08
C GLY A 60 -23.56 -0.48 3.87
N GLU A 61 -24.68 -0.30 4.57
CA GLU A 61 -25.02 0.89 5.37
C GLU A 61 -23.86 1.37 6.28
N ALA A 62 -23.23 0.44 7.01
CA ALA A 62 -22.13 0.78 7.93
C ALA A 62 -20.88 1.33 7.20
N LEU A 63 -20.57 0.79 6.01
CA LEU A 63 -19.48 1.29 5.18
C LEU A 63 -19.86 2.60 4.50
N ALA A 64 -21.09 2.72 4.01
CA ALA A 64 -21.60 3.96 3.42
C ALA A 64 -21.47 5.14 4.41
N LYS A 65 -21.86 4.96 5.67
CA LYS A 65 -21.69 6.00 6.72
C LYS A 65 -20.23 6.41 6.91
N LYS A 66 -19.30 5.45 6.95
CA LYS A 66 -17.85 5.71 7.09
C LYS A 66 -17.27 6.42 5.87
N ILE A 67 -17.69 6.03 4.68
CA ILE A 67 -17.27 6.66 3.42
C ILE A 67 -17.76 8.10 3.37
N THR A 68 -19.02 8.36 3.75
CA THR A 68 -19.57 9.72 3.86
C THR A 68 -18.78 10.58 4.85
N GLU A 69 -18.47 10.07 6.05
CA GLU A 69 -17.65 10.76 7.04
C GLU A 69 -16.26 11.12 6.47
N LEU A 70 -15.63 10.17 5.78
CA LEU A 70 -14.31 10.34 5.19
C LEU A 70 -14.31 11.34 4.03
N ILE A 71 -15.35 11.38 3.21
CA ILE A 71 -15.52 12.36 2.13
C ILE A 71 -15.70 13.76 2.71
N GLN A 72 -16.56 13.91 3.71
CA GLN A 72 -16.93 15.21 4.27
C GLN A 72 -15.82 15.84 5.11
N THR A 73 -15.14 15.03 5.93
CA THR A 73 -14.19 15.54 6.93
C THR A 73 -12.72 15.32 6.55
N GLY A 74 -12.45 14.46 5.55
CA GLY A 74 -11.12 13.99 5.21
C GLY A 74 -10.48 13.09 6.27
N LYS A 75 -11.22 12.74 7.34
CA LYS A 75 -10.76 11.90 8.45
C LYS A 75 -11.82 10.85 8.77
N LEU A 76 -11.41 9.80 9.47
CA LEU A 76 -12.31 8.75 9.94
C LEU A 76 -11.97 8.43 11.39
N GLU A 77 -12.88 8.72 12.32
CA GLU A 77 -12.65 8.46 13.74
C GLU A 77 -12.34 6.98 14.02
N TYR A 78 -12.98 6.10 13.26
CA TYR A 78 -12.73 4.66 13.35
C TYR A 78 -11.28 4.28 13.00
N LEU A 79 -10.70 4.90 11.98
CA LEU A 79 -9.29 4.68 11.63
C LEU A 79 -8.36 5.22 12.72
N GLU A 80 -8.65 6.40 13.25
CA GLU A 80 -7.83 7.02 14.30
C GLU A 80 -7.85 6.22 15.60
N ARG A 81 -8.98 5.62 15.96
CA ARG A 81 -9.05 4.65 17.05
C ARG A 81 -8.22 3.41 16.77
N LEU A 82 -8.33 2.85 15.56
CA LEU A 82 -7.61 1.63 15.19
C LEU A 82 -6.09 1.85 15.20
N LYS A 83 -5.61 3.02 14.77
CA LYS A 83 -4.20 3.42 14.86
C LYS A 83 -3.68 3.55 16.29
N LYS A 84 -4.54 3.83 17.29
CA LYS A 84 -4.12 3.87 18.70
C LYS A 84 -3.98 2.48 19.32
N GLU A 85 -4.69 1.50 18.77
CA GLU A 85 -4.68 0.12 19.24
C GLU A 85 -3.55 -0.70 18.62
N VAL A 86 -2.96 -0.23 17.51
CA VAL A 86 -1.85 -0.88 16.80
C VAL A 86 -0.60 -0.02 16.90
N PRO A 87 0.56 -0.54 17.37
CA PRO A 87 1.80 0.24 17.43
C PRO A 87 2.15 0.87 16.09
N GLN A 88 2.47 2.18 16.09
CA GLN A 88 2.72 2.95 14.87
C GLN A 88 3.82 2.33 13.99
N GLY A 89 4.82 1.70 14.60
CA GLY A 89 5.89 1.05 13.87
C GLY A 89 5.41 -0.15 13.02
N LEU A 90 4.35 -0.86 13.40
CA LEU A 90 3.75 -1.91 12.56
C LEU A 90 3.14 -1.35 11.28
N ILE A 91 2.62 -0.11 11.32
CA ILE A 91 2.11 0.59 10.15
C ILE A 91 3.27 0.89 9.17
N GLN A 92 4.44 1.23 9.70
CA GLN A 92 5.63 1.43 8.87
C GLN A 92 6.09 0.11 8.24
N LEU A 93 5.99 -1.02 8.96
CA LEU A 93 6.31 -2.33 8.41
C LEU A 93 5.42 -2.71 7.23
N LEU A 94 4.13 -2.34 7.24
CA LEU A 94 3.23 -2.57 6.09
C LEU A 94 3.67 -1.85 4.81
N SER A 95 4.47 -0.78 4.95
CA SER A 95 5.01 -0.06 3.79
C SER A 95 6.12 -0.83 3.08
N ILE A 96 6.68 -1.89 3.70
CA ILE A 96 7.74 -2.71 3.12
C ILE A 96 7.14 -3.60 2.02
N PRO A 97 7.58 -3.46 0.76
CA PRO A 97 7.09 -4.29 -0.34
C PRO A 97 7.27 -5.79 -0.05
N GLY A 98 6.21 -6.58 -0.22
CA GLY A 98 6.23 -8.02 0.03
C GLY A 98 5.97 -8.43 1.49
N LEU A 99 5.78 -7.46 2.40
CA LEU A 99 5.42 -7.70 3.79
C LEU A 99 3.94 -7.35 4.05
N GLY A 100 3.06 -8.35 3.94
CA GLY A 100 1.63 -8.18 4.19
C GLY A 100 1.25 -8.23 5.69
N PRO A 101 0.01 -7.81 6.04
CA PRO A 101 -0.43 -7.66 7.43
C PRO A 101 -0.38 -8.94 8.25
N LYS A 102 -0.66 -10.11 7.66
CA LYS A 102 -0.53 -11.40 8.37
C LYS A 102 0.91 -11.69 8.79
N LYS A 103 1.89 -11.33 7.96
CA LYS A 103 3.31 -11.49 8.30
C LYS A 103 3.72 -10.48 9.36
N VAL A 104 3.27 -9.22 9.25
CA VAL A 104 3.47 -8.20 10.28
C VAL A 104 2.89 -8.65 11.63
N ALA A 105 1.69 -9.24 11.63
CA ALA A 105 1.07 -9.80 12.84
C ALA A 105 1.98 -10.85 13.49
N VAL A 106 2.49 -11.82 12.72
CA VAL A 106 3.40 -12.86 13.22
C VAL A 106 4.70 -12.27 13.76
N LEU A 107 5.29 -11.29 13.06
CA LEU A 107 6.51 -10.61 13.54
C LEU A 107 6.29 -9.91 14.88
N TYR A 108 5.11 -9.30 15.05
CA TYR A 108 4.74 -8.64 16.29
C TYR A 108 4.46 -9.64 17.42
N THR A 109 3.64 -10.66 17.18
CA THR A 109 3.20 -11.60 18.23
C THR A 109 4.31 -12.56 18.66
N GLU A 110 5.14 -13.02 17.73
CA GLU A 110 6.16 -14.07 18.00
C GLU A 110 7.54 -13.50 18.31
N GLN A 111 7.89 -12.31 17.80
CA GLN A 111 9.22 -11.71 17.98
C GLN A 111 9.17 -10.30 18.60
N GLY A 112 7.99 -9.72 18.83
CA GLY A 112 7.87 -8.37 19.39
C GLY A 112 8.43 -7.27 18.49
N ILE A 113 8.65 -7.55 17.19
CA ILE A 113 9.26 -6.59 16.27
C ILE A 113 8.24 -5.49 15.97
N THR A 114 8.61 -4.25 16.28
CA THR A 114 7.78 -3.08 16.05
C THR A 114 8.43 -2.05 15.14
N SER A 115 9.72 -2.15 14.82
CA SER A 115 10.41 -1.18 13.96
C SER A 115 11.09 -1.81 12.74
N ILE A 116 11.34 -1.00 11.70
CA ILE A 116 12.08 -1.41 10.50
C ILE A 116 13.50 -1.85 10.86
N GLN A 117 14.13 -1.17 11.83
CA GLN A 117 15.49 -1.48 12.25
C GLN A 117 15.56 -2.83 12.96
N GLU A 118 14.65 -3.11 13.90
CA GLU A 118 14.52 -4.42 14.54
C GLU A 118 14.28 -5.52 13.51
N LEU A 119 13.42 -5.27 12.51
CA LEU A 119 13.16 -6.23 11.45
C LEU A 119 14.39 -6.52 10.60
N ARG A 120 15.18 -5.48 10.26
CA ARG A 120 16.44 -5.62 9.53
C ARG A 120 17.43 -6.47 10.32
N ASP A 121 17.59 -6.20 11.60
CA ASP A 121 18.54 -6.91 12.44
C ASP A 121 18.13 -8.37 12.62
N ALA A 122 16.83 -8.64 12.81
CA ALA A 122 16.30 -10.00 12.88
C ALA A 122 16.50 -10.77 11.55
N ALA A 123 16.22 -10.14 10.42
CA ALA A 123 16.38 -10.75 9.09
C ALA A 123 17.85 -11.01 8.73
N THR A 124 18.76 -10.08 9.08
CA THR A 124 20.20 -10.20 8.79
C THR A 124 20.84 -11.32 9.61
N ASN A 125 20.38 -11.51 10.85
CA ASN A 125 20.84 -12.58 11.73
C ASN A 125 20.14 -13.92 11.48
N GLY A 126 19.29 -14.03 10.45
CA GLY A 126 18.56 -15.26 10.12
C GLY A 126 17.55 -15.70 11.19
N LYS A 127 17.15 -14.79 12.09
CA LYS A 127 16.25 -15.09 13.21
C LYS A 127 14.80 -15.24 12.78
N LEU A 128 14.42 -14.77 11.59
CA LEU A 128 13.04 -14.90 11.12
C LEU A 128 12.73 -16.31 10.61
N ARG A 129 13.76 -17.11 10.26
CA ARG A 129 13.61 -18.47 9.70
C ARG A 129 12.83 -19.45 10.58
N VAL A 130 12.82 -19.19 11.89
CA VAL A 130 12.11 -20.03 12.87
C VAL A 130 10.60 -19.80 12.83
N LEU A 131 10.14 -18.70 12.23
CA LEU A 131 8.74 -18.33 12.18
C LEU A 131 8.02 -19.03 11.03
N LYS A 132 6.80 -19.49 11.31
CA LYS A 132 5.94 -20.11 10.30
C LYS A 132 5.68 -19.14 9.15
N GLY A 133 6.08 -19.53 7.93
CA GLY A 133 5.92 -18.71 6.72
C GLY A 133 7.08 -17.76 6.40
N PHE A 134 8.13 -17.77 7.21
CA PHE A 134 9.35 -17.00 6.99
C PHE A 134 10.49 -17.95 6.64
N GLY A 135 10.60 -18.32 5.36
CA GLY A 135 11.78 -19.01 4.84
C GLY A 135 12.89 -18.03 4.42
N GLU A 136 14.01 -18.57 3.96
CA GLU A 136 15.14 -17.78 3.44
C GLU A 136 14.72 -16.81 2.32
N ILE A 137 13.81 -17.25 1.44
CA ILE A 137 13.26 -16.40 0.37
C ILE A 137 12.47 -15.22 0.96
N THR A 138 11.67 -15.47 2.00
CA THR A 138 10.90 -14.41 2.67
C THR A 138 11.83 -13.40 3.32
N GLU A 139 12.86 -13.84 4.04
CA GLU A 139 13.88 -12.95 4.64
C GLU A 139 14.58 -12.09 3.59
N ARG A 140 15.04 -12.72 2.50
CA ARG A 140 15.70 -12.01 1.39
C ARG A 140 14.77 -10.97 0.77
N ASN A 141 13.49 -11.30 0.60
CA ASN A 141 12.48 -10.37 0.10
C ASN A 141 12.21 -9.23 1.08
N ILE A 142 12.20 -9.49 2.38
CA ILE A 142 12.07 -8.45 3.42
C ILE A 142 13.25 -7.49 3.36
N LEU A 143 14.49 -8.00 3.36
CA LEU A 143 15.69 -7.17 3.25
C LEU A 143 15.70 -6.33 1.96
N ARG A 144 15.31 -6.94 0.84
CA ARG A 144 15.13 -6.23 -0.43
C ARG A 144 14.05 -5.15 -0.34
N GLY A 145 12.92 -5.45 0.30
CA GLY A 145 11.82 -4.50 0.51
C GLY A 145 12.24 -3.31 1.36
N ILE A 146 12.99 -3.55 2.44
CA ILE A 146 13.56 -2.51 3.30
C ILE A 146 14.49 -1.61 2.47
N HIS A 147 15.40 -2.21 1.69
CA HIS A 147 16.31 -1.47 0.82
C HIS A 147 15.58 -0.64 -0.24
N LEU A 148 14.50 -1.19 -0.81
CA LEU A 148 13.67 -0.46 -1.76
C LEU A 148 12.98 0.72 -1.08
N LEU A 149 12.46 0.56 0.13
CA LEU A 149 11.81 1.64 0.87
C LEU A 149 12.79 2.79 1.16
N GLU A 150 14.04 2.47 1.50
CA GLU A 150 15.11 3.45 1.71
C GLU A 150 15.56 4.13 0.41
N LYS A 151 15.54 3.42 -0.72
CA LYS A 151 15.89 4.01 -2.02
C LYS A 151 14.76 4.83 -2.63
N THR A 152 13.51 4.43 -2.41
CA THR A 152 12.31 5.07 -2.99
C THR A 152 12.02 6.42 -2.32
N SER A 153 12.54 6.66 -1.12
CA SER A 153 12.49 7.99 -0.49
C SER A 153 13.53 8.98 -1.05
N GLY A 154 14.43 8.52 -1.93
CA GLY A 154 15.47 9.33 -2.56
C GLY A 154 15.07 9.86 -3.94
N ARG A 155 15.60 11.04 -4.30
CA ARG A 155 15.54 11.52 -5.69
C ARG A 155 16.83 11.13 -6.40
N THR A 156 16.73 10.68 -7.63
CA THR A 156 17.87 10.29 -8.47
C THR A 156 18.25 11.44 -9.41
N LEU A 157 19.55 11.63 -9.69
CA LEU A 157 20.00 12.64 -10.65
C LEU A 157 19.47 12.35 -12.06
N LEU A 158 19.18 13.42 -12.80
CA LEU A 158 18.62 13.35 -14.15
C LEU A 158 19.38 12.41 -15.07
N HIS A 159 20.71 12.42 -15.06
CA HIS A 159 21.50 11.60 -15.99
C HIS A 159 21.29 10.09 -15.78
N VAL A 160 21.24 9.63 -14.51
CA VAL A 160 21.03 8.22 -14.16
C VAL A 160 19.61 7.81 -14.57
N ALA A 161 18.64 8.65 -14.20
CA ALA A 161 17.24 8.42 -14.52
C ALA A 161 16.99 8.40 -16.03
N TYR A 162 17.65 9.26 -16.79
CA TYR A 162 17.51 9.33 -18.24
C TYR A 162 18.04 8.06 -18.93
N GLU A 163 19.17 7.54 -18.47
CA GLU A 163 19.73 6.28 -18.99
C GLU A 163 18.81 5.10 -18.72
N ASP A 164 18.37 4.92 -17.47
CA ASP A 164 17.49 3.81 -17.09
C ASP A 164 16.11 3.93 -17.75
N GLY A 165 15.53 5.13 -17.82
CA GLY A 165 14.25 5.38 -18.49
C GLY A 165 14.29 5.03 -19.97
N ASN A 166 15.39 5.36 -20.67
CA ASN A 166 15.55 4.98 -22.07
C ASN A 166 15.75 3.47 -22.24
N ARG A 167 16.46 2.80 -21.32
CA ARG A 167 16.58 1.33 -21.35
C ARG A 167 15.22 0.64 -21.24
N TYR A 168 14.35 1.10 -20.33
CA TYR A 168 12.98 0.59 -20.24
C TYR A 168 12.16 0.89 -21.49
N LEU A 169 12.27 2.10 -22.03
CA LEU A 169 11.58 2.50 -23.26
C LEU A 169 11.95 1.59 -24.44
N GLU A 170 13.24 1.35 -24.65
CA GLU A 170 13.75 0.49 -25.72
C GLU A 170 13.35 -0.98 -25.52
N TYR A 171 13.34 -1.47 -24.28
CA TYR A 171 12.83 -2.81 -24.00
C TYR A 171 11.34 -2.95 -24.33
N LEU A 172 10.51 -2.00 -23.88
CA LEU A 172 9.07 -2.04 -24.07
C LEU A 172 8.67 -1.85 -25.55
N LYS A 173 9.40 -1.03 -26.32
CA LYS A 173 9.19 -0.86 -27.78
C LYS A 173 9.29 -2.17 -28.57
N LYS A 174 9.99 -3.19 -28.05
CA LYS A 174 10.08 -4.51 -28.70
C LYS A 174 8.72 -5.23 -28.74
N ASN A 175 7.76 -4.84 -27.91
CA ASN A 175 6.43 -5.42 -27.90
C ASN A 175 5.56 -4.83 -29.02
N LYS A 176 5.27 -5.64 -30.06
CA LYS A 176 4.48 -5.26 -31.23
C LYS A 176 3.04 -4.82 -30.92
N LYS A 177 2.50 -5.12 -29.74
CA LYS A 177 1.16 -4.65 -29.32
C LYS A 177 1.15 -3.17 -28.90
N ILE A 178 2.31 -2.59 -28.58
CA ILE A 178 2.42 -1.20 -28.15
C ILE A 178 2.47 -0.30 -29.38
N LYS A 179 1.42 0.52 -29.59
CA LYS A 179 1.36 1.47 -30.71
C LYS A 179 2.22 2.71 -30.48
N ARG A 180 2.30 3.18 -29.23
CA ARG A 180 3.07 4.37 -28.84
C ARG A 180 3.46 4.27 -27.37
N ILE A 181 4.69 4.64 -27.06
CA ILE A 181 5.20 4.72 -25.70
C ILE A 181 6.20 5.88 -25.60
N ASN A 182 6.09 6.65 -24.52
CA ASN A 182 6.95 7.79 -24.24
C ASN A 182 7.22 7.86 -22.73
N ILE A 183 8.39 8.35 -22.35
CA ILE A 183 8.69 8.70 -20.96
C ILE A 183 7.81 9.90 -20.54
N ALA A 184 7.26 9.85 -19.32
CA ALA A 184 6.38 10.87 -18.77
C ALA A 184 6.97 11.49 -17.48
N GLY A 185 6.13 12.18 -16.71
CA GLY A 185 6.48 12.62 -15.37
C GLY A 185 7.63 13.64 -15.30
N SER A 186 8.38 13.58 -14.20
CA SER A 186 9.49 14.50 -13.92
C SER A 186 10.67 14.33 -14.87
N LEU A 187 10.90 13.11 -15.37
CA LEU A 187 11.96 12.80 -16.32
C LEU A 187 11.71 13.46 -17.68
N ARG A 188 10.46 13.41 -18.18
CA ARG A 188 10.08 14.14 -19.41
C ARG A 188 10.27 15.65 -19.29
N ARG A 189 10.11 16.21 -18.09
CA ARG A 189 10.28 17.65 -17.82
C ARG A 189 11.73 18.05 -17.55
N MET A 190 12.68 17.13 -17.66
CA MET A 190 14.11 17.38 -17.42
C MET A 190 14.38 18.01 -16.05
N LYS A 191 13.64 17.61 -15.02
CA LYS A 191 13.94 18.06 -13.65
C LYS A 191 15.32 17.52 -13.24
N GLU A 192 16.09 18.34 -12.53
CA GLU A 192 17.46 18.00 -12.07
C GLU A 192 17.52 16.69 -11.29
N THR A 193 16.45 16.41 -10.54
CA THR A 193 16.28 15.19 -9.77
C THR A 193 14.91 14.57 -10.09
N ILE A 194 14.87 13.24 -10.15
CA ILE A 194 13.73 12.41 -10.57
C ILE A 194 13.33 11.52 -9.40
N GLY A 195 12.02 11.34 -9.19
CA GLY A 195 11.53 10.41 -8.16
C GLY A 195 11.51 8.99 -8.69
N ASP A 196 10.39 8.62 -9.29
CA ASP A 196 10.13 7.37 -9.98
C ASP A 196 10.22 7.52 -11.51
N ILE A 197 10.34 6.37 -12.19
CA ILE A 197 10.40 6.22 -13.66
C ILE A 197 9.56 5.02 -14.06
#